data_AF-A0A7K2Q834-F1
#
_entry.id   AF-A0A7K2Q834-F1
#
_cell.length_a   1.000
_cell.length_b   1.000
_cell.length_c   1.000
_cell.angle_alpha   90.00
_cell.angle_beta   90.00
_cell.angle_gamma   90.00
#
_symmetry.space_group_name_H-M   'P 1'
#
loop_
_entity.id
_entity.type
_entity.pdbx_description
1 polymer ?
#
loop_
_entity_poly.entity_id
_entity_poly.type
_entity_poly.pdbx_seq_one_letter_code
_entity_poly.pdbx_strand_id
1 'polypeptide(L)'
;MDNQYEAYTFADPLFYESPRAWGAREEFAAATRPLPTGWERGDLEIWSVARPVDVVLPDQGWKIHVSSCAADAEEVLEALHAWCLKEHVTFKFLRGLPILQVQNSKYAPRGASGKFCTVYPRDDDELERCLDGLGTLLAGRRGPYILSDARWQEGPLYLRYGGFAERHCRNAAGERVLALAGPDGRLIPDVRGPGFSIPDWVPVPQCIAPAVEARRAARGPDLPYTVERVLHFSNAGGVYLARPAPGEPQVVLKEARPYAGLDQRGVDAVTRLRHEHGILTL
;
A
#
# COMPACT_ATOMS: atom_id res chain seq x y z
N MET A 1 5.72 -22.52 -3.41
CA MET A 1 4.86 -22.25 -4.57
C MET A 1 4.65 -20.75 -4.64
N ASP A 2 4.81 -20.15 -5.82
CA ASP A 2 4.49 -18.76 -6.03
C ASP A 2 2.95 -18.63 -6.10
N ASN A 3 2.33 -18.12 -5.04
CA ASN A 3 0.87 -18.02 -4.93
C ASN A 3 0.29 -16.87 -5.80
N GLN A 4 1.09 -16.28 -6.68
CA GLN A 4 0.64 -15.25 -7.62
C GLN A 4 -0.44 -15.74 -8.61
N TYR A 5 -0.59 -17.06 -8.80
CA TYR A 5 -1.64 -17.62 -9.65
C TYR A 5 -3.06 -17.27 -9.16
N GLU A 6 -3.25 -17.05 -7.85
CA GLU A 6 -4.58 -16.72 -7.31
C GLU A 6 -5.13 -15.43 -7.90
N ALA A 7 -4.28 -14.44 -8.20
CA ALA A 7 -4.73 -13.20 -8.84
C ALA A 7 -5.43 -13.47 -10.19
N TYR A 8 -5.02 -14.54 -10.89
CA TYR A 8 -5.55 -14.92 -12.18
C TYR A 8 -6.88 -15.71 -12.09
N THR A 9 -7.31 -16.12 -10.89
CA THR A 9 -8.60 -16.81 -10.67
C THR A 9 -9.74 -15.86 -10.26
N PHE A 10 -9.44 -14.59 -10.01
CA PHE A 10 -10.47 -13.61 -9.62
C PHE A 10 -11.33 -13.16 -10.81
N ALA A 11 -10.78 -13.25 -12.01
CA ALA A 11 -11.37 -12.69 -13.22
C ALA A 11 -12.45 -13.58 -13.85
N ASP A 12 -12.28 -14.91 -13.79
CA ASP A 12 -13.21 -15.87 -14.35
C ASP A 12 -13.29 -17.13 -13.46
N PRO A 13 -14.49 -17.65 -13.17
CA PRO A 13 -14.67 -18.79 -12.28
C PRO A 13 -14.15 -20.12 -12.86
N LEU A 14 -13.90 -20.19 -14.17
CA LEU A 14 -13.54 -21.40 -14.91
C LEU A 14 -12.14 -21.33 -15.53
N PHE A 15 -11.63 -20.14 -15.84
CA PHE A 15 -10.35 -19.96 -16.53
C PHE A 15 -9.41 -19.00 -15.79
N TYR A 16 -8.10 -19.22 -15.95
CA TYR A 16 -7.11 -18.20 -15.58
C TYR A 16 -7.16 -17.04 -16.56
N GLU A 17 -7.27 -15.82 -16.05
CA GLU A 17 -7.25 -14.60 -16.87
C GLU A 17 -6.39 -13.53 -16.21
N SER A 18 -5.76 -12.68 -17.02
CA SER A 18 -4.90 -11.62 -16.51
C SER A 18 -5.71 -10.60 -15.70
N PRO A 19 -5.27 -10.23 -14.48
CA PRO A 19 -5.87 -9.13 -13.73
C PRO A 19 -5.92 -7.82 -14.51
N ARG A 20 -4.99 -7.63 -15.47
CA ARG A 20 -4.97 -6.48 -16.38
C ARG A 20 -6.12 -6.52 -17.39
N ALA A 21 -6.40 -7.68 -17.99
CA ALA A 21 -7.47 -7.85 -18.97
C ALA A 21 -8.85 -7.76 -18.32
N TRP A 22 -8.98 -8.26 -17.08
CA TRP A 22 -10.20 -8.15 -16.29
C TRP A 22 -10.45 -6.74 -15.78
N GLY A 23 -9.42 -6.09 -15.19
CA GLY A 23 -9.53 -4.72 -14.69
C GLY A 23 -9.89 -3.69 -15.76
N ALA A 24 -9.50 -3.92 -17.01
CA ALA A 24 -9.86 -3.08 -18.15
C ALA A 24 -11.37 -3.07 -18.48
N ARG A 25 -12.15 -4.03 -17.96
CA ARG A 25 -13.62 -4.08 -18.16
C ARG A 25 -14.39 -3.23 -17.15
N GLU A 26 -13.79 -2.91 -16.01
CA GLU A 26 -14.40 -2.17 -14.89
C GLU A 26 -13.41 -1.14 -14.32
N GLU A 27 -13.00 -0.20 -15.18
CA GLU A 27 -12.12 0.90 -14.78
C GLU A 27 -12.91 2.02 -14.08
N PHE A 28 -12.26 2.68 -13.14
CA PHE A 28 -12.75 3.93 -12.55
C PHE A 28 -12.94 4.98 -13.64
N ALA A 29 -13.97 5.83 -13.51
CA ALA A 29 -14.24 6.88 -14.49
C ALA A 29 -13.03 7.82 -14.68
N ALA A 30 -12.26 8.07 -13.61
CA ALA A 30 -11.03 8.86 -13.64
C ALA A 30 -9.94 8.30 -14.56
N ALA A 31 -9.94 6.98 -14.86
CA ALA A 31 -8.95 6.34 -15.73
C ALA A 31 -9.12 6.75 -17.21
N THR A 32 -10.32 7.13 -17.62
CA THR A 32 -10.64 7.46 -19.02
C THR A 32 -11.11 8.89 -19.21
N ARG A 33 -11.59 9.57 -18.17
CA ARG A 33 -12.04 10.97 -18.20
C ARG A 33 -11.00 11.89 -18.86
N PRO A 34 -11.37 12.83 -19.75
CA PRO A 34 -10.42 13.80 -20.28
C PRO A 34 -9.71 14.59 -19.17
N LEU A 35 -8.40 14.76 -19.28
CA LEU A 35 -7.63 15.63 -18.40
C LEU A 35 -7.68 17.08 -18.89
N PRO A 36 -7.50 18.08 -18.01
CA PRO A 36 -7.39 19.48 -18.40
C PRO A 36 -6.22 19.72 -19.36
N THR A 37 -6.25 20.84 -20.09
CA THR A 37 -5.08 21.29 -20.87
C THR A 37 -3.85 21.45 -19.96
N GLY A 38 -2.69 21.02 -20.43
CA GLY A 38 -1.45 21.02 -19.63
C GLY A 38 -1.24 19.76 -18.79
N TRP A 39 -2.10 18.74 -18.94
CA TRP A 39 -1.94 17.45 -18.28
C TRP A 39 -1.77 16.30 -19.27
N GLU A 40 -0.99 15.31 -18.85
CA GLU A 40 -0.79 14.06 -19.57
C GLU A 40 -1.24 12.87 -18.74
N ARG A 41 -1.80 11.87 -19.43
CA ARG A 41 -2.06 10.55 -18.88
C ARG A 41 -1.00 9.57 -19.36
N GLY A 42 -0.52 8.73 -18.45
CA GLY A 42 0.30 7.57 -18.76
C GLY A 42 -0.27 6.31 -18.12
N ASP A 43 -0.09 5.17 -18.78
CA ASP A 43 -0.54 3.88 -18.28
C ASP A 43 0.68 3.02 -17.91
N LEU A 44 0.72 2.53 -16.66
CA LEU A 44 1.81 1.68 -16.15
C LEU A 44 1.20 0.39 -15.59
N GLU A 45 1.11 -0.63 -16.45
CA GLU A 45 0.47 -1.92 -16.15
C GLU A 45 -0.95 -1.77 -15.58
N ILE A 46 -1.09 -1.83 -14.26
CA ILE A 46 -2.34 -1.75 -13.49
C ILE A 46 -2.64 -0.35 -12.95
N TRP A 47 -1.77 0.62 -13.24
CA TRP A 47 -1.84 2.01 -12.78
C TRP A 47 -2.24 2.95 -13.92
N SER A 48 -3.07 3.94 -13.61
CA SER A 48 -3.20 5.16 -14.41
C SER A 48 -2.43 6.27 -13.70
N VAL A 49 -1.65 7.04 -14.46
CA VAL A 49 -0.82 8.15 -13.99
C VAL A 49 -1.35 9.42 -14.63
N ALA A 50 -1.53 10.47 -13.83
CA ALA A 50 -1.84 11.81 -14.30
C ALA A 50 -0.72 12.75 -13.82
N ARG A 51 -0.13 13.50 -14.76
CA ARG A 51 0.97 14.43 -14.48
C ARG A 51 0.78 15.74 -15.25
N PRO A 52 1.05 16.90 -14.63
CA PRO A 52 1.15 18.16 -15.36
C PRO A 52 2.44 18.19 -16.20
N VAL A 53 2.37 18.75 -17.41
CA VAL A 53 3.47 18.69 -18.40
C VAL A 53 4.67 19.57 -18.06
N ASP A 54 4.46 20.59 -17.23
CA ASP A 54 5.44 21.60 -16.82
C ASP A 54 6.12 21.29 -15.48
N VAL A 55 5.72 20.20 -14.80
CA VAL A 55 6.35 19.76 -13.55
C VAL A 55 7.42 18.73 -13.80
N VAL A 56 8.63 19.04 -13.34
CA VAL A 56 9.75 18.11 -13.30
C VAL A 56 9.84 17.53 -11.89
N LEU A 57 9.63 16.23 -11.77
CA LEU A 57 9.80 15.50 -10.53
C LEU A 57 11.27 15.12 -10.29
N PRO A 58 11.73 15.07 -9.02
CA PRO A 58 13.01 14.44 -8.70
C PRO A 58 12.95 12.94 -9.01
N ASP A 59 14.11 12.31 -9.17
CA ASP A 59 14.17 10.86 -9.42
C ASP A 59 13.68 10.00 -8.24
N GLN A 60 13.70 10.57 -7.04
CA GLN A 60 13.34 9.92 -5.78
C GLN A 60 12.94 10.97 -4.75
N GLY A 61 12.09 10.58 -3.80
CA GLY A 61 11.59 11.48 -2.77
C GLY A 61 10.59 10.81 -1.84
N TRP A 62 10.00 11.62 -0.96
CA TRP A 62 8.85 11.21 -0.16
C TRP A 62 7.60 11.20 -1.04
N LYS A 63 6.87 10.07 -1.01
CA LYS A 63 5.57 9.92 -1.67
C LYS A 63 4.50 9.57 -0.66
N ILE A 64 3.27 9.96 -0.98
CA ILE A 64 2.09 9.69 -0.16
C ILE A 64 1.31 8.57 -0.84
N HIS A 65 1.19 7.42 -0.18
CA HIS A 65 0.24 6.40 -0.58
C HIS A 65 -1.09 6.63 0.13
N VAL A 66 -2.18 6.36 -0.58
CA VAL A 66 -3.53 6.44 -0.02
C VAL A 66 -4.14 5.05 -0.05
N SER A 67 -4.71 4.60 1.06
CA SER A 67 -5.49 3.36 1.12
C SER A 67 -6.99 3.66 1.10
N SER A 68 -7.78 2.67 0.70
CA SER A 68 -9.25 2.78 0.73
C SER A 68 -9.88 1.41 0.89
N CYS A 69 -11.03 1.36 1.56
CA CYS A 69 -11.97 0.27 1.41
C CYS A 69 -12.56 0.28 -0.02
N ALA A 70 -12.97 -0.89 -0.51
CA ALA A 70 -13.58 -1.03 -1.83
C ALA A 70 -14.85 -0.17 -1.99
N ALA A 71 -15.69 -0.12 -0.94
CA ALA A 71 -16.94 0.65 -0.95
C ALA A 71 -16.73 2.17 -1.06
N ASP A 72 -15.60 2.69 -0.58
CA ASP A 72 -15.28 4.12 -0.57
C ASP A 72 -14.33 4.53 -1.70
N ALA A 73 -13.86 3.57 -2.52
CA ALA A 73 -12.73 3.76 -3.43
C ALA A 73 -13.00 4.84 -4.49
N GLU A 74 -14.19 4.86 -5.09
CA GLU A 74 -14.56 5.89 -6.08
C GLU A 74 -14.54 7.29 -5.45
N GLU A 75 -15.16 7.46 -4.28
CA GLU A 75 -15.25 8.75 -3.61
C GLU A 75 -13.86 9.27 -3.16
N VAL A 76 -13.02 8.37 -2.62
CA VAL A 76 -11.63 8.69 -2.26
C VAL A 76 -10.83 9.10 -3.50
N LEU A 77 -10.98 8.37 -4.61
CA LEU A 77 -10.28 8.68 -5.86
C LEU A 77 -10.72 10.01 -6.44
N GLU A 78 -12.02 10.27 -6.52
CA GLU A 78 -12.55 11.53 -7.07
C GLU A 78 -12.10 12.74 -6.25
N ALA A 79 -12.13 12.64 -4.92
CA ALA A 79 -11.63 13.69 -4.04
C ALA A 79 -10.13 13.95 -4.24
N LEU A 80 -9.31 12.89 -4.24
CA LEU A 80 -7.87 12.98 -4.46
C LEU A 80 -7.55 13.54 -5.85
N HIS A 81 -8.23 13.05 -6.88
CA HIS A 81 -8.03 13.43 -8.27
C HIS A 81 -8.34 14.92 -8.46
N ALA A 82 -9.50 15.38 -7.99
CA ALA A 82 -9.88 16.80 -8.05
C ALA A 82 -8.88 17.70 -7.32
N TRP A 83 -8.41 17.28 -6.14
CA TRP A 83 -7.41 18.01 -5.37
C TRP A 83 -6.07 18.07 -6.12
N CYS A 84 -5.55 16.94 -6.61
CA CYS A 84 -4.26 16.91 -7.30
C CYS A 84 -4.28 17.72 -8.61
N LEU A 85 -5.39 17.68 -9.36
CA LEU A 85 -5.56 18.51 -10.55
C LEU A 85 -5.52 20.00 -10.21
N LYS A 86 -6.22 20.41 -9.14
CA LYS A 86 -6.25 21.80 -8.69
C LYS A 86 -4.86 22.27 -8.25
N GLU A 87 -4.19 21.49 -7.42
CA GLU A 87 -2.91 21.83 -6.81
C GLU A 87 -1.69 21.52 -7.70
N HIS A 88 -1.92 21.05 -8.94
CA HIS A 88 -0.87 20.74 -9.92
C HIS A 88 0.15 19.70 -9.45
N VAL A 89 -0.32 18.64 -8.79
CA VAL A 89 0.53 17.57 -8.24
C VAL A 89 0.41 16.29 -9.07
N THR A 90 1.54 15.62 -9.34
CA THR A 90 1.55 14.34 -10.05
C THR A 90 1.01 13.21 -9.15
N PHE A 91 0.17 12.34 -9.69
CA PHE A 91 -0.39 11.21 -8.95
C PHE A 91 -0.67 10.01 -9.85
N LYS A 92 -0.85 8.86 -9.23
CA LYS A 92 -1.34 7.64 -9.89
C LYS A 92 -2.31 6.88 -9.02
N PHE A 93 -3.10 6.02 -9.62
CA PHE A 93 -4.08 5.19 -8.93
C PHE A 93 -4.27 3.84 -9.64
N LEU A 94 -4.71 2.83 -8.88
CA LEU A 94 -5.11 1.55 -9.47
C LEU A 94 -6.32 1.77 -10.37
N ARG A 95 -6.29 1.24 -11.59
CA ARG A 95 -7.23 1.61 -12.65
C ARG A 95 -8.69 1.23 -12.39
N GLY A 96 -8.95 0.24 -11.54
CA GLY A 96 -10.30 -0.27 -11.30
C GLY A 96 -10.44 -0.99 -9.96
N LEU A 97 -11.69 -1.14 -9.52
CA LEU A 97 -12.05 -1.81 -8.27
C LEU A 97 -11.59 -3.28 -8.22
N PRO A 98 -11.72 -4.08 -9.31
CA PRO A 98 -11.13 -5.41 -9.40
C PRO A 98 -9.63 -5.48 -9.03
N ILE A 99 -8.85 -4.52 -9.54
CA ILE A 99 -7.41 -4.44 -9.30
C ILE A 99 -7.13 -4.07 -7.84
N LEU A 100 -7.89 -3.12 -7.28
CA LEU A 100 -7.80 -2.77 -5.86
C LEU A 100 -8.05 -3.99 -4.95
N GLN A 101 -9.06 -4.79 -5.28
CA GLN A 101 -9.37 -6.01 -4.52
C GLN A 101 -8.24 -7.04 -4.60
N VAL A 102 -7.70 -7.31 -5.79
CA VAL A 102 -6.58 -8.24 -5.98
C VAL A 102 -5.32 -7.77 -5.25
N GLN A 103 -5.00 -6.48 -5.33
CA GLN A 103 -3.86 -5.87 -4.61
C GLN A 103 -4.06 -5.85 -3.08
N ASN A 104 -5.26 -6.16 -2.60
CA ASN A 104 -5.58 -6.28 -1.18
C ASN A 104 -6.06 -7.68 -0.77
N SER A 105 -5.92 -8.68 -1.65
CA SER A 105 -6.30 -10.07 -1.38
C SER A 105 -5.43 -10.71 -0.30
N LYS A 106 -5.83 -11.90 0.19
CA LYS A 106 -5.10 -12.64 1.26
C LYS A 106 -3.62 -12.87 0.92
N TYR A 107 -3.29 -13.21 -0.32
CA TYR A 107 -1.91 -13.50 -0.72
C TYR A 107 -1.29 -12.41 -1.60
N ALA A 108 -1.90 -11.22 -1.64
CA ALA A 108 -1.28 -10.04 -2.22
C ALA A 108 0.10 -9.77 -1.57
N PRO A 109 1.09 -9.29 -2.34
CA PRO A 109 2.39 -8.91 -1.79
C PRO A 109 2.23 -7.89 -0.66
N ARG A 110 2.62 -8.29 0.56
CA ARG A 110 2.42 -7.47 1.78
C ARG A 110 3.06 -6.08 1.73
N GLY A 111 4.14 -5.91 0.95
CA GLY A 111 4.82 -4.62 0.79
C GLY A 111 4.09 -3.63 -0.13
N ALA A 112 3.21 -4.13 -1.00
CA ALA A 112 2.42 -3.34 -1.93
C ALA A 112 0.95 -3.20 -1.51
N SER A 113 0.48 -4.12 -0.66
CA SER A 113 -0.94 -4.21 -0.35
C SER A 113 -1.52 -2.97 0.35
N GLY A 114 -2.73 -2.62 -0.05
CA GLY A 114 -3.46 -1.45 0.44
C GLY A 114 -3.12 -0.13 -0.25
N LYS A 115 -2.08 -0.10 -1.10
CA LYS A 115 -1.73 1.09 -1.90
C LYS A 115 -2.72 1.26 -3.04
N PHE A 116 -3.69 2.15 -2.86
CA PHE A 116 -4.70 2.44 -3.87
C PHE A 116 -4.28 3.60 -4.78
N CYS A 117 -3.90 4.73 -4.18
CA CYS A 117 -3.34 5.87 -4.91
C CYS A 117 -1.92 6.18 -4.43
N THR A 118 -1.16 6.90 -5.24
CA THR A 118 0.13 7.48 -4.86
C THR A 118 0.23 8.90 -5.38
N VAL A 119 0.56 9.84 -4.50
CA VAL A 119 0.83 11.24 -4.81
C VAL A 119 2.34 11.46 -4.75
N TYR A 120 2.86 12.23 -5.70
CA TYR A 120 4.29 12.50 -5.89
C TYR A 120 4.57 13.99 -5.72
N PRO A 121 4.75 14.47 -4.48
CA PRO A 121 5.25 15.82 -4.23
C PRO A 121 6.67 15.99 -4.78
N ARG A 122 6.95 17.14 -5.38
CA ARG A 122 8.27 17.46 -5.95
C ARG A 122 9.31 17.87 -4.90
N ASP A 123 8.86 18.40 -3.77
CA ASP A 123 9.68 18.92 -2.66
C ASP A 123 8.94 18.78 -1.32
N ASP A 124 9.64 19.13 -0.22
CA ASP A 124 9.12 18.99 1.14
C ASP A 124 7.96 19.95 1.44
N ASP A 125 7.94 21.14 0.82
CA ASP A 125 6.85 22.12 0.98
C ASP A 125 5.57 21.61 0.29
N GLU A 126 5.69 21.02 -0.89
CA GLU A 126 4.58 20.37 -1.59
C GLU A 126 4.08 19.13 -0.85
N LEU A 127 5.00 18.37 -0.22
CA LEU A 127 4.64 17.24 0.64
C LEU A 127 3.75 17.70 1.80
N GLU A 128 4.15 18.76 2.51
CA GLU A 128 3.36 19.31 3.62
C GLU A 128 1.97 19.79 3.15
N ARG A 129 1.92 20.57 2.06
CA ARG A 129 0.63 21.01 1.47
C ARG A 129 -0.28 19.83 1.08
N CYS A 130 0.30 18.77 0.50
CA CYS A 130 -0.44 17.56 0.17
C CYS A 130 -1.00 16.87 1.41
N LEU A 131 -0.19 16.74 2.47
CA LEU A 131 -0.60 16.08 3.70
C LEU A 131 -1.71 16.84 4.43
N ASP A 132 -1.64 18.17 4.46
CA ASP A 132 -2.67 19.00 5.10
C ASP A 132 -3.98 18.99 4.28
N GLY A 133 -3.85 19.22 2.97
CA GLY A 133 -4.99 19.28 2.06
C GLY A 133 -5.73 17.95 1.94
N LEU A 134 -5.01 16.88 1.60
CA LEU A 134 -5.60 15.55 1.47
C LEU A 134 -5.95 14.94 2.83
N GLY A 135 -5.18 15.24 3.88
CA GLY A 135 -5.47 14.75 5.24
C GLY A 135 -6.80 15.28 5.75
N THR A 136 -7.09 16.56 5.48
CA THR A 136 -8.40 17.16 5.77
C THR A 136 -9.49 16.58 4.89
N LEU A 137 -9.26 16.51 3.57
CA LEU A 137 -10.26 16.06 2.60
C LEU A 137 -10.69 14.59 2.79
N LEU A 138 -9.75 13.75 3.20
CA LEU A 138 -9.95 12.31 3.38
C LEU A 138 -10.07 11.92 4.86
N ALA A 139 -10.29 12.88 5.76
CA ALA A 139 -10.48 12.61 7.18
C ALA A 139 -11.62 11.60 7.42
N GLY A 140 -11.38 10.63 8.28
CA GLY A 140 -12.35 9.58 8.64
C GLY A 140 -12.53 8.47 7.59
N ARG A 141 -11.92 8.58 6.41
CA ARG A 141 -11.90 7.50 5.42
C ARG A 141 -11.09 6.32 5.95
N ARG A 142 -11.58 5.12 5.65
CA ARG A 142 -11.01 3.86 6.15
C ARG A 142 -10.34 3.10 5.01
N GLY A 143 -9.38 2.27 5.37
CA GLY A 143 -8.68 1.41 4.44
C GLY A 143 -7.73 0.48 5.17
N PRO A 144 -7.17 -0.51 4.48
CA PRO A 144 -6.14 -1.38 5.05
C PRO A 144 -4.92 -0.55 5.47
N TYR A 145 -4.33 -0.91 6.61
CA TYR A 145 -3.07 -0.32 7.05
C TYR A 145 -1.92 -0.70 6.10
N ILE A 146 -1.16 0.25 5.56
CA ILE A 146 -0.01 -0.04 4.70
C ILE A 146 1.23 -0.35 5.55
N LEU A 147 1.65 -1.63 5.58
CA LEU A 147 2.68 -2.12 6.50
C LEU A 147 4.05 -1.46 6.30
N SER A 148 4.40 -1.21 5.04
CA SER A 148 5.72 -0.75 4.57
C SER A 148 5.95 0.76 4.68
N ASP A 149 4.98 1.47 5.26
CA ASP A 149 4.90 2.93 5.29
C ASP A 149 4.65 3.45 6.73
N ALA A 150 4.89 4.75 6.93
CA ALA A 150 4.51 5.47 8.15
C ALA A 150 3.13 6.12 7.97
N ARG A 151 2.20 5.91 8.89
CA ARG A 151 0.85 6.49 8.78
C ARG A 151 0.87 7.98 9.14
N TRP A 152 0.21 8.80 8.33
CA TRP A 152 -0.05 10.20 8.64
C TRP A 152 -1.32 10.33 9.48
N GLN A 153 -1.15 10.67 10.76
CA GLN A 153 -2.25 10.82 11.72
C GLN A 153 -3.19 9.60 11.70
N GLU A 154 -4.51 9.82 11.77
CA GLU A 154 -5.54 8.79 11.70
C GLU A 154 -6.16 8.63 10.30
N GLY A 155 -5.63 9.31 9.30
CA GLY A 155 -6.16 9.28 7.94
C GLY A 155 -5.74 8.03 7.15
N PRO A 156 -6.21 7.91 5.90
CA PRO A 156 -5.80 6.86 4.97
C PRO A 156 -4.46 7.17 4.28
N LEU A 157 -3.72 8.18 4.75
CA LEU A 157 -2.47 8.64 4.14
C LEU A 157 -1.26 7.97 4.79
N TYR A 158 -0.31 7.54 3.94
CA TYR A 158 0.86 6.79 4.33
C TYR A 158 2.10 7.30 3.59
N LEU A 159 3.23 7.36 4.30
CA LEU A 159 4.46 7.97 3.84
C LEU A 159 5.55 6.93 3.62
N ARG A 160 6.22 7.03 2.48
CA ARG A 160 7.42 6.25 2.18
C ARG A 160 8.37 7.04 1.30
N TYR A 161 9.65 6.96 1.62
CA TYR A 161 10.71 7.41 0.73
C TYR A 161 10.99 6.36 -0.35
N GLY A 162 11.13 6.77 -1.60
CA GLY A 162 11.53 5.85 -2.67
C GLY A 162 11.66 6.49 -4.04
N GLY A 163 12.00 5.67 -5.04
CA GLY A 163 12.14 6.11 -6.42
C GLY A 163 10.82 6.58 -7.02
N PHE A 164 10.89 7.68 -7.76
CA PHE A 164 9.85 8.20 -8.65
C PHE A 164 10.10 7.72 -10.08
N ALA A 165 11.37 7.66 -10.48
CA ALA A 165 11.83 7.02 -11.71
C ALA A 165 12.39 5.61 -11.45
N GLU A 166 12.18 4.68 -12.38
CA GLU A 166 12.76 3.34 -12.26
C GLU A 166 14.26 3.35 -12.54
N ARG A 167 15.03 3.07 -11.51
CA ARG A 167 16.48 2.84 -11.58
C ARG A 167 16.79 1.45 -11.11
N HIS A 168 17.82 0.85 -11.68
CA HIS A 168 18.18 -0.53 -11.39
C HIS A 168 19.66 -0.66 -11.06
N CYS A 169 19.99 -1.51 -10.09
CA CYS A 169 21.34 -1.94 -9.81
C CYS A 169 21.39 -3.46 -9.62
N ARG A 170 22.56 -4.02 -9.31
CA ARG A 170 22.69 -5.42 -8.87
C ARG A 170 22.78 -5.49 -7.35
N ASN A 171 22.05 -6.43 -6.74
CA ASN A 171 22.19 -6.71 -5.32
C ASN A 171 23.43 -7.60 -5.05
N ALA A 172 23.66 -7.99 -3.79
CA ALA A 172 24.79 -8.84 -3.40
C ALA A 172 24.78 -10.23 -4.05
N ALA A 173 23.60 -10.74 -4.43
CA ALA A 173 23.44 -12.00 -5.17
C ALA A 173 23.59 -11.81 -6.71
N GLY A 174 23.87 -10.58 -7.17
CA GLY A 174 24.01 -10.25 -8.58
C GLY A 174 22.67 -10.02 -9.31
N GLU A 175 21.53 -10.06 -8.62
CA GLU A 175 20.20 -9.93 -9.23
C GLU A 175 19.91 -8.46 -9.57
N ARG A 176 19.23 -8.22 -10.70
CA ARG A 176 18.77 -6.87 -11.07
C ARG A 176 17.61 -6.47 -10.16
N VAL A 177 17.80 -5.41 -9.38
CA VAL A 177 16.82 -4.88 -8.42
C VAL A 177 16.61 -3.39 -8.64
N LEU A 178 15.48 -2.87 -8.17
CA LEU A 178 15.22 -1.43 -8.15
C LEU A 178 16.18 -0.74 -7.19
N ALA A 179 16.50 0.52 -7.46
CA ALA A 179 17.55 1.24 -6.76
C ALA A 179 17.19 2.70 -6.44
N LEU A 180 17.78 3.21 -5.37
CA LEU A 180 17.87 4.63 -5.01
C LEU A 180 19.29 5.11 -5.26
N ALA A 181 19.46 6.40 -5.57
CA ALA A 181 20.76 7.04 -5.55
C ALA A 181 21.12 7.44 -4.11
N GLY A 182 22.30 7.02 -3.65
CA GLY A 182 22.89 7.51 -2.40
C GLY A 182 23.47 8.92 -2.54
N PRO A 183 24.00 9.50 -1.45
CA PRO A 183 24.55 10.86 -1.44
C PRO A 183 25.72 11.08 -2.40
N ASP A 184 26.46 10.02 -2.73
CA ASP A 184 27.56 9.99 -3.69
C ASP A 184 27.11 9.68 -5.13
N GLY A 185 25.80 9.55 -5.37
CA GLY A 185 25.21 9.15 -6.64
C GLY A 185 25.25 7.65 -6.92
N ARG A 186 25.84 6.83 -6.04
CA ARG A 186 25.88 5.38 -6.21
C ARG A 186 24.48 4.80 -6.07
N LEU A 187 24.13 3.87 -6.96
CA LEU A 187 22.86 3.14 -6.86
C LEU A 187 22.92 2.09 -5.75
N ILE A 188 21.94 2.15 -4.85
CA ILE A 188 21.75 1.27 -3.69
C ILE A 188 20.40 0.56 -3.84
N PRO A 189 20.30 -0.75 -3.56
CA PRO A 189 19.03 -1.47 -3.64
C PRO A 189 17.88 -0.81 -2.85
N ASP A 190 16.74 -0.57 -3.50
CA ASP A 190 15.48 -0.16 -2.89
C ASP A 190 14.80 -1.40 -2.30
N VAL A 191 15.01 -1.65 -1.00
CA VAL A 191 14.45 -2.81 -0.31
C VAL A 191 12.94 -2.62 -0.08
N ARG A 192 12.13 -3.40 -0.81
CA ARG A 192 10.67 -3.36 -0.78
C ARG A 192 10.11 -4.55 0.00
N GLY A 193 10.13 -4.44 1.32
CA GLY A 193 9.51 -5.41 2.23
C GLY A 193 8.22 -4.89 2.86
N PRO A 194 7.53 -5.70 3.68
CA PRO A 194 6.40 -5.25 4.51
C PRO A 194 6.83 -4.41 5.72
N GLY A 195 8.13 -4.20 5.94
CA GLY A 195 8.65 -3.32 6.99
C GLY A 195 8.80 -1.89 6.50
N PHE A 196 8.54 -0.94 7.40
CA PHE A 196 8.92 0.46 7.18
C PHE A 196 10.44 0.59 7.31
N SER A 197 11.06 1.17 6.31
CA SER A 197 12.48 1.49 6.30
C SER A 197 12.72 2.79 5.53
N ILE A 198 13.68 3.58 6.00
CA ILE A 198 14.22 4.72 5.28
C ILE A 198 15.74 4.58 5.27
N PRO A 199 16.43 4.88 4.16
CA PRO A 199 17.88 4.94 4.16
C PRO A 199 18.39 5.98 5.16
N ASP A 200 19.51 5.68 5.84
CA ASP A 200 20.02 6.52 6.94
C ASP A 200 20.43 7.93 6.50
N TRP A 201 20.72 8.13 5.21
CA TRP A 201 21.10 9.41 4.64
C TRP A 201 19.90 10.27 4.19
N VAL A 202 18.68 9.73 4.24
CA VAL A 202 17.48 10.49 3.84
C VAL A 202 17.10 11.45 4.95
N PRO A 203 17.04 12.77 4.69
CA PRO A 203 16.49 13.71 5.65
C PRO A 203 14.99 13.45 5.84
N VAL A 204 14.54 13.55 7.10
CA VAL A 204 13.13 13.46 7.47
C VAL A 204 12.61 14.90 7.64
N PRO A 205 11.73 15.39 6.75
CA PRO A 205 11.14 16.72 6.88
C PRO A 205 10.42 16.89 8.22
N GLN A 206 10.47 18.11 8.77
CA GLN A 206 9.88 18.40 10.08
C GLN A 206 8.38 18.07 10.12
N CYS A 207 7.65 18.35 9.03
CA CYS A 207 6.22 18.07 8.94
C CYS A 207 5.89 16.58 9.13
N ILE A 208 6.76 15.66 8.70
CA ILE A 208 6.54 14.20 8.82
C ILE A 208 7.31 13.52 9.95
N ALA A 209 8.19 14.24 10.65
CA ALA A 209 9.00 13.67 11.73
C ALA A 209 8.15 12.94 12.79
N PRO A 210 7.02 13.49 13.28
CA PRO A 210 6.17 12.79 14.25
C PRO A 210 5.61 11.47 13.73
N ALA A 211 5.21 11.40 12.46
CA ALA A 211 4.69 10.17 11.85
C ALA A 211 5.77 9.08 11.73
N VAL A 212 7.00 9.48 11.36
CA VAL A 212 8.15 8.58 11.27
C VAL A 212 8.57 8.07 12.65
N GLU A 213 8.60 8.94 13.65
CA GLU A 213 8.91 8.58 15.04
C GLU A 213 7.86 7.63 15.62
N ALA A 214 6.57 7.94 15.45
CA ALA A 214 5.48 7.06 15.86
C ALA A 214 5.61 5.67 15.21
N ARG A 215 5.96 5.61 13.92
CA ARG A 215 6.15 4.34 13.21
C ARG A 215 7.34 3.53 13.74
N ARG A 216 8.44 4.18 14.12
CA ARG A 216 9.64 3.56 14.72
C ARG A 216 9.39 3.11 16.18
N ALA A 217 8.60 3.87 16.92
CA ALA A 217 8.23 3.59 18.30
C ALA A 217 7.14 2.52 18.41
N ALA A 218 6.34 2.31 17.36
CA ALA A 218 5.26 1.33 17.34
C ALA A 218 5.76 -0.05 17.81
N ARG A 219 5.05 -0.62 18.78
CA ARG A 219 5.22 -1.98 19.26
C ARG A 219 3.94 -2.76 18.98
N GLY A 220 4.07 -4.08 18.89
CA GLY A 220 2.89 -4.95 18.86
C GLY A 220 2.06 -4.77 20.15
N PRO A 221 0.78 -5.18 20.14
CA PRO A 221 -0.01 -5.21 21.35
C PRO A 221 0.68 -6.08 22.40
N ASP A 222 0.48 -5.73 23.68
CA ASP A 222 0.82 -6.65 24.76
C ASP A 222 -0.17 -7.81 24.70
N LEU A 223 0.34 -9.02 24.45
CA LEU A 223 -0.45 -10.22 24.28
C LEU A 223 -0.23 -11.12 25.49
N PRO A 224 -1.27 -11.80 26.01
CA PRO A 224 -1.13 -12.77 27.09
C PRO A 224 -0.49 -14.08 26.61
N TYR A 225 0.32 -14.02 25.54
CA TYR A 225 1.00 -15.14 24.92
C TYR A 225 2.38 -14.69 24.43
N THR A 226 3.38 -15.54 24.61
CA THR A 226 4.68 -15.42 23.96
C THR A 226 4.63 -16.11 22.60
N VAL A 227 4.89 -15.37 21.52
CA VAL A 227 5.05 -15.95 20.17
C VAL A 227 6.38 -16.69 20.10
N GLU A 228 6.34 -17.99 19.86
CA GLU A 228 7.53 -18.84 19.73
C GLU A 228 8.02 -18.92 18.29
N ARG A 229 7.09 -19.01 17.34
CA ARG A 229 7.41 -19.12 15.91
C ARG A 229 6.25 -18.69 15.03
N VAL A 230 6.57 -18.10 13.88
CA VAL A 230 5.61 -17.86 12.80
C VAL A 230 5.33 -19.17 12.05
N LEU A 231 4.06 -19.56 11.96
CA LEU A 231 3.61 -20.68 11.14
C LEU A 231 3.29 -20.24 9.71
N HIS A 232 2.68 -19.06 9.54
CA HIS A 232 2.33 -18.53 8.22
C HIS A 232 2.17 -17.01 8.24
N PHE A 233 2.57 -16.35 7.15
CA PHE A 233 2.24 -14.95 6.90
C PHE A 233 1.45 -14.81 5.62
N SER A 234 0.42 -13.96 5.69
CA SER A 234 -0.35 -13.51 4.54
C SER A 234 -0.63 -12.01 4.68
N ASN A 235 -1.21 -11.39 3.66
CA ASN A 235 -1.75 -10.04 3.77
C ASN A 235 -2.94 -9.98 4.75
N ALA A 236 -3.67 -11.09 4.95
CA ALA A 236 -4.74 -11.15 5.94
C ALA A 236 -4.24 -11.06 7.40
N GLY A 237 -2.95 -11.32 7.65
CA GLY A 237 -2.37 -11.42 9.00
C GLY A 237 -1.45 -12.64 9.13
N GLY A 238 -0.94 -12.85 10.35
CA GLY A 238 -0.10 -13.99 10.70
C GLY A 238 -0.83 -15.12 11.42
N VAL A 239 -0.24 -16.31 11.32
CA VAL A 239 -0.56 -17.47 12.16
C VAL A 239 0.71 -17.84 12.90
N TYR A 240 0.59 -17.98 14.21
CA TYR A 240 1.74 -18.14 15.10
C TYR A 240 1.53 -19.34 16.01
N LEU A 241 2.64 -20.02 16.32
CA LEU A 241 2.74 -20.90 17.46
C LEU A 241 3.11 -20.05 18.67
N ALA A 242 2.32 -20.13 19.72
CA ALA A 242 2.47 -19.30 20.90
C ALA A 242 2.25 -20.11 22.18
N ARG A 243 2.68 -19.57 23.32
CA ARG A 243 2.45 -20.15 24.65
C ARG A 243 1.96 -19.09 25.63
N PRO A 244 0.93 -19.34 26.45
CA PRO A 244 0.46 -18.37 27.45
C PRO A 244 1.51 -18.10 28.53
N ALA A 245 2.02 -19.16 29.16
CA ALA A 245 3.08 -19.08 30.16
C ALA A 245 4.02 -20.31 30.09
N PRO A 246 5.27 -20.23 30.59
CA PRO A 246 6.18 -21.38 30.62
C PRO A 246 5.54 -22.62 31.26
N GLY A 247 5.58 -23.76 30.57
CA GLY A 247 4.97 -25.03 31.02
C GLY A 247 3.53 -25.24 30.57
N GLU A 248 2.85 -24.23 30.03
CA GLU A 248 1.51 -24.40 29.46
C GLU A 248 1.53 -25.00 28.04
N PRO A 249 0.43 -25.66 27.61
CA PRO A 249 0.30 -26.16 26.25
C PRO A 249 0.50 -25.07 25.19
N GLN A 250 1.06 -25.46 24.05
CA GLN A 250 1.16 -24.57 22.90
C GLN A 250 -0.23 -24.30 22.31
N VAL A 251 -0.43 -23.07 21.85
CA VAL A 251 -1.64 -22.63 21.18
C VAL A 251 -1.32 -22.07 19.79
N VAL A 252 -2.32 -22.08 18.91
CA VAL A 252 -2.25 -21.38 17.63
C VAL A 252 -2.91 -20.01 17.78
N LEU A 253 -2.11 -18.95 17.64
CA LEU A 253 -2.60 -17.58 17.62
C LEU A 253 -2.83 -17.16 16.17
N LYS A 254 -4.04 -16.66 15.87
CA LYS A 254 -4.39 -16.08 14.56
C LYS A 254 -4.59 -14.59 14.68
N GLU A 255 -3.88 -13.86 13.83
CA GLU A 255 -4.01 -12.41 13.66
C GLU A 255 -4.80 -12.13 12.38
N ALA A 256 -5.70 -11.14 12.45
CA ALA A 256 -6.39 -10.60 11.28
C ALA A 256 -6.16 -9.09 11.17
N ARG A 257 -5.87 -8.62 9.95
CA ARG A 257 -5.68 -7.20 9.64
C ARG A 257 -6.99 -6.58 9.17
N PRO A 258 -7.50 -5.52 9.83
CA PRO A 258 -8.71 -4.81 9.39
C PRO A 258 -8.62 -4.35 7.94
N TYR A 259 -9.71 -4.53 7.20
CA TYR A 259 -9.87 -4.11 5.79
C TYR A 259 -8.87 -4.73 4.81
N ALA A 260 -8.04 -5.68 5.25
CA ALA A 260 -7.03 -6.34 4.42
C ALA A 260 -7.36 -7.82 4.23
N GLY A 261 -6.70 -8.45 3.26
CA GLY A 261 -6.84 -9.87 3.01
C GLY A 261 -8.21 -10.26 2.46
N LEU A 262 -8.72 -9.43 1.55
CA LEU A 262 -10.04 -9.60 0.94
C LEU A 262 -10.14 -10.96 0.25
N ASP A 263 -11.29 -11.62 0.42
CA ASP A 263 -11.66 -12.76 -0.42
C ASP A 263 -12.33 -12.29 -1.72
N GLN A 264 -12.81 -13.24 -2.54
CA GLN A 264 -13.49 -12.94 -3.80
C GLN A 264 -14.80 -12.16 -3.63
N ARG A 265 -15.42 -12.23 -2.44
CA ARG A 265 -16.65 -11.48 -2.12
C ARG A 265 -16.37 -10.12 -1.47
N GLY A 266 -15.09 -9.73 -1.38
CA GLY A 266 -14.67 -8.48 -0.74
C GLY A 266 -14.74 -8.53 0.79
N VAL A 267 -14.83 -9.70 1.40
CA VAL A 267 -14.87 -9.84 2.87
C VAL A 267 -13.46 -9.83 3.44
N ASP A 268 -13.23 -8.98 4.44
CA ASP A 268 -11.92 -8.79 5.05
C ASP A 268 -11.50 -9.90 6.02
N ALA A 269 -10.22 -9.88 6.39
CA ALA A 269 -9.63 -10.88 7.27
C ALA A 269 -10.29 -10.91 8.66
N VAL A 270 -10.69 -9.76 9.21
CA VAL A 270 -11.27 -9.67 10.56
C VAL A 270 -12.64 -10.31 10.60
N THR A 271 -13.49 -10.02 9.61
CA THR A 271 -14.82 -10.60 9.48
C THR A 271 -14.73 -12.11 9.33
N ARG A 272 -13.79 -12.60 8.49
CA ARG A 272 -13.55 -14.03 8.31
C ARG A 272 -13.03 -14.71 9.57
N LEU A 273 -12.13 -14.07 10.32
CA LEU A 273 -11.60 -14.63 11.57
C LEU A 273 -12.69 -14.70 12.66
N ARG A 274 -13.57 -13.70 12.74
CA ARG A 274 -14.74 -13.73 13.65
C ARG A 274 -15.70 -14.86 13.29
N HIS A 275 -15.97 -15.05 12.01
CA HIS A 275 -16.81 -16.17 11.55
C HIS A 275 -16.16 -17.52 11.89
N GLU A 276 -14.86 -17.69 11.65
CA GLU A 276 -14.13 -18.89 12.04
C GLU A 276 -14.23 -19.16 13.55
N HIS A 277 -14.01 -18.13 14.38
CA HIS A 277 -14.16 -18.24 15.83
C HIS A 277 -15.57 -18.68 16.25
N GLY A 278 -16.60 -18.11 15.63
CA GLY A 278 -17.99 -18.50 15.87
C GLY A 278 -18.21 -19.99 15.60
N ILE A 279 -17.71 -20.52 14.49
CA ILE A 279 -17.84 -21.95 14.15
C ILE A 279 -17.09 -22.87 15.11
N LEU A 280 -15.90 -22.46 15.58
CA LEU A 280 -15.07 -23.27 16.49
C LEU A 280 -15.53 -23.25 17.96
N THR A 281 -16.45 -22.36 18.30
CA THR A 281 -16.98 -22.21 19.68
C THR A 281 -18.46 -22.61 19.81
N LEU A 282 -19.02 -23.18 18.74
CA LEU A 282 -20.27 -23.95 18.79
C LEU A 282 -20.02 -25.32 19.44
#